data_AF-A0A7S1CR33-F1
#
_entry.id   AF-A0A7S1CR33-F1
#
_cell.length_a   1.000
_cell.length_b   1.000
_cell.length_c   1.000
_cell.angle_alpha   90.00
_cell.angle_beta   90.00
_cell.angle_gamma   90.00
#
_symmetry.space_group_name_H-M   'P 1'
#
loop_
_entity.id
_entity.type
_entity.pdbx_description
1 polymer ?
#
loop_
_entity_poly.entity_id
_entity_poly.type
_entity_poly.pdbx_seq_one_letter_code
_entity_poly.pdbx_strand_id
1 'polypeptide(L)'
;RPGSWRRMRGYSLRTAGRRARGMEGGAPPEGRSRSRNAMLACGALSMVGLILLWPSTAATGQPSPTLRGVGAPPTRVEIALVADLDEGNRVEGSGKPLWRSVLQRATLVKDEASGAWGVEWGVSTELQSAHNEAGRGMELSELVVWDGELLAVDDRTGIIYSVKDLERVVPLYITMEGDGDTDKGQKSEWATVKDGKLYVGSFGKEYVNAADGTVTNTNNMWVTVVSPDGSKVHEDWTTRYDALRAVTHTAYPGYMIQEAILWSASLRKWLVLPRRVSTEPYNDVADEKRGSNILLVASEDFSDVKRVEVTTLIPERGFSSAAEMPVPYGAVTSALVCLRSAENAEKGTQDTYLSILALDGSGPIMAEVEVPGHMKFEGVEVIG
;
A
#
# COMPACT_ATOMS: atom_id res chain seq x y z
N ARG A 1 50.31 1.03 -41.52
CA ARG A 1 51.21 0.52 -40.45
C ARG A 1 50.75 1.17 -39.15
N PRO A 2 50.15 0.38 -38.25
CA PRO A 2 50.85 -0.03 -37.03
C PRO A 2 50.68 -1.52 -36.69
N GLY A 3 51.67 -2.11 -36.00
CA GLY A 3 51.53 -3.34 -35.22
C GLY A 3 51.00 -3.01 -33.81
N SER A 4 50.79 -3.92 -32.87
CA SER A 4 50.93 -5.38 -32.80
C SER A 4 50.22 -5.78 -31.51
N TRP A 5 49.30 -6.76 -31.54
CA TRP A 5 48.76 -7.41 -30.33
C TRP A 5 49.13 -8.90 -30.36
N ARG A 6 49.76 -9.35 -29.27
CA ARG A 6 50.20 -10.74 -29.06
C ARG A 6 49.03 -11.64 -28.64
N ARG A 7 48.99 -12.83 -29.23
CA ARG A 7 48.18 -14.01 -28.89
C ARG A 7 48.57 -14.63 -27.54
N MET A 8 47.60 -15.26 -26.88
CA MET A 8 47.61 -16.70 -26.52
C MET A 8 46.17 -17.16 -26.26
N ARG A 9 45.60 -18.00 -27.15
CA ARG A 9 45.46 -19.47 -27.11
C ARG A 9 44.20 -19.92 -26.37
N GLY A 10 43.21 -20.34 -27.17
CA GLY A 10 42.05 -21.10 -26.71
C GLY A 10 42.32 -22.60 -26.62
N TYR A 11 41.32 -23.30 -26.07
CA TYR A 11 41.14 -24.73 -26.24
C TYR A 11 39.69 -25.01 -26.70
N SER A 12 39.61 -25.90 -27.68
CA SER A 12 38.41 -26.33 -28.39
C SER A 12 38.02 -27.76 -27.98
N LEU A 13 36.71 -27.93 -27.78
CA LEU A 13 35.81 -29.06 -28.01
C LEU A 13 36.38 -30.49 -28.20
N ARG A 14 35.75 -31.44 -27.51
CA ARG A 14 35.59 -32.83 -27.99
C ARG A 14 34.13 -33.27 -27.90
N THR A 15 33.53 -33.44 -29.06
CA THR A 15 32.35 -34.28 -29.33
C THR A 15 32.79 -35.74 -29.52
N ALA A 16 32.02 -36.69 -29.00
CA ALA A 16 32.01 -38.07 -29.49
C ALA A 16 30.58 -38.63 -29.39
N GLY A 17 30.00 -38.94 -30.54
CA GLY A 17 28.78 -39.74 -30.63
C GLY A 17 29.09 -41.18 -31.05
N ARG A 18 28.21 -42.12 -30.69
CA ARG A 18 27.88 -43.30 -31.51
C ARG A 18 26.63 -44.03 -31.02
N ARG A 19 25.61 -43.98 -31.90
CA ARG A 19 24.71 -45.03 -32.43
C ARG A 19 23.84 -45.93 -31.53
N ALA A 20 22.62 -46.08 -32.06
CA ALA A 20 21.42 -46.78 -31.60
C ALA A 20 21.34 -48.28 -31.92
N ARG A 21 20.40 -48.95 -31.21
CA ARG A 21 19.51 -50.09 -31.56
C ARG A 21 18.80 -50.48 -30.23
N GLY A 22 17.52 -50.83 -30.10
CA GLY A 22 16.34 -50.99 -30.94
C GLY A 22 15.22 -51.62 -30.08
N MET A 23 13.97 -51.19 -30.32
CA MET A 23 12.63 -51.82 -30.16
C MET A 23 12.19 -52.72 -28.98
N GLU A 24 10.85 -52.67 -28.77
CA GLU A 24 9.92 -53.48 -27.95
C GLU A 24 9.80 -53.08 -26.48
N GLY A 25 8.63 -52.85 -25.87
CA GLY A 25 7.25 -53.27 -26.16
C GLY A 25 6.75 -54.13 -24.99
N GLY A 26 5.89 -53.59 -24.10
CA GLY A 26 5.28 -54.39 -23.03
C GLY A 26 4.62 -53.56 -21.92
N ALA A 27 3.29 -53.59 -21.87
CA ALA A 27 2.44 -53.04 -20.82
C ALA A 27 2.33 -53.99 -19.59
N PRO A 28 1.69 -53.58 -18.48
CA PRO A 28 1.98 -54.05 -17.11
C PRO A 28 1.05 -55.16 -16.63
N PRO A 29 1.20 -55.62 -15.37
CA PRO A 29 0.07 -56.13 -14.64
C PRO A 29 -0.22 -55.40 -13.32
N GLU A 30 -1.51 -55.33 -13.04
CA GLU A 30 -2.15 -54.94 -11.80
C GLU A 30 -1.91 -55.93 -10.64
N GLY A 31 -2.15 -55.47 -9.41
CA GLY A 31 -3.04 -56.23 -8.52
C GLY A 31 -2.57 -56.57 -7.10
N ARG A 32 -3.35 -56.02 -6.15
CA ARG A 32 -3.86 -56.62 -4.89
C ARG A 32 -3.20 -56.30 -3.55
N SER A 33 -3.99 -55.53 -2.80
CA SER A 33 -4.35 -55.62 -1.37
C SER A 33 -3.80 -56.77 -0.52
N ARG A 34 -3.48 -56.46 0.74
CA ARG A 34 -4.20 -57.03 1.92
C ARG A 34 -3.80 -56.35 3.24
N SER A 35 -4.83 -56.04 4.01
CA SER A 35 -4.85 -55.74 5.44
C SER A 35 -4.47 -56.94 6.33
N ARG A 36 -3.86 -56.70 7.50
CA ARG A 36 -4.40 -57.02 8.86
C ARG A 36 -3.33 -57.06 9.96
N ASN A 37 -3.62 -56.30 11.03
CA ASN A 37 -3.51 -56.58 12.47
C ASN A 37 -2.44 -57.56 13.02
N ALA A 38 -1.61 -57.04 13.92
CA ALA A 38 -1.15 -57.65 15.18
C ALA A 38 -0.45 -56.54 15.99
N MET A 39 -0.42 -56.43 17.32
CA MET A 39 -0.98 -57.15 18.47
C MET A 39 -0.78 -56.20 19.66
N LEU A 40 -1.63 -56.33 20.69
CA LEU A 40 -1.46 -55.69 21.98
C LEU A 40 -0.16 -56.14 22.67
N ALA A 41 0.47 -55.24 23.42
CA ALA A 41 1.22 -55.60 24.61
C ALA A 41 0.97 -54.56 25.72
N CYS A 42 0.32 -55.02 26.78
CA CYS A 42 0.13 -54.30 28.03
C CYS A 42 1.47 -54.09 28.74
N GLY A 43 1.71 -52.86 29.19
CA GLY A 43 2.75 -52.52 30.16
C GLY A 43 2.19 -51.50 31.14
N ALA A 44 1.70 -51.97 32.27
CA ALA A 44 1.32 -51.13 33.40
C ALA A 44 2.59 -50.63 34.10
N LEU A 45 2.71 -49.31 34.29
CA LEU A 45 3.67 -48.69 35.20
C LEU A 45 3.09 -47.35 35.70
N SER A 46 2.59 -47.40 36.94
CA SER A 46 2.81 -46.41 38.00
C SER A 46 2.66 -44.93 37.64
N MET A 47 1.45 -44.37 37.77
CA MET A 47 1.27 -42.92 37.94
C MET A 47 1.65 -42.52 39.37
N VAL A 48 2.87 -42.02 39.55
CA VAL A 48 3.25 -41.18 40.68
C VAL A 48 3.03 -39.73 40.24
N GLY A 49 2.25 -39.00 41.03
CA GLY A 49 1.86 -37.63 40.75
C GLY A 49 3.04 -36.67 40.63
N LEU A 50 2.99 -35.84 39.59
CA LEU A 50 3.69 -34.57 39.55
C LEU A 50 2.64 -33.52 39.18
N ILE A 51 2.03 -32.91 40.20
CA ILE A 51 1.25 -31.68 40.03
C ILE A 51 2.28 -30.59 39.73
N LEU A 52 2.48 -30.29 38.45
CA LEU A 52 3.17 -29.09 38.03
C LEU A 52 2.23 -27.91 38.34
N LEU A 53 2.49 -27.27 39.48
CA LEU A 53 2.00 -25.93 39.79
C LEU A 53 2.54 -24.98 38.72
N TRP A 54 1.72 -24.65 37.72
CA TRP A 54 1.94 -23.44 36.95
C TRP A 54 1.77 -22.26 37.91
N PRO A 55 2.76 -21.36 38.05
CA PRO A 55 2.47 -20.08 38.64
C PRO A 55 1.50 -19.37 37.68
N SER A 56 0.25 -19.23 38.11
CA SER A 56 -0.65 -18.24 37.54
C SER A 56 0.06 -16.89 37.67
N THR A 57 0.66 -16.42 36.58
CA THR A 57 0.98 -15.01 36.46
C THR A 57 -0.36 -14.30 36.51
N ALA A 58 -0.65 -13.75 37.69
CA ALA A 58 -1.75 -12.82 37.87
C ALA A 58 -1.63 -11.81 36.74
N ALA A 59 -2.65 -11.78 35.87
CA ALA A 59 -2.85 -10.69 34.95
C ALA A 59 -2.73 -9.42 35.79
N THR A 60 -1.68 -8.64 35.54
CA THR A 60 -1.54 -7.30 36.08
C THR A 60 -2.83 -6.58 35.71
N GLY A 61 -3.65 -6.29 36.72
CA GLY A 61 -5.00 -5.80 36.56
C GLY A 61 -4.98 -4.63 35.58
N GLN A 62 -5.72 -4.79 34.48
CA GLN A 62 -6.10 -3.63 33.70
C GLN A 62 -6.83 -2.68 34.66
N PRO A 63 -6.44 -1.39 34.72
CA PRO A 63 -7.24 -0.44 35.46
C PRO A 63 -8.66 -0.51 34.91
N SER A 64 -9.63 -0.72 35.79
CA SER A 64 -11.05 -0.60 35.46
C SER A 64 -11.24 0.70 34.66
N PRO A 65 -12.12 0.73 33.64
CA PRO A 65 -12.39 1.95 32.91
C PRO A 65 -13.13 2.89 33.86
N THR A 66 -12.37 3.64 34.64
CA THR A 66 -12.82 4.92 35.17
C THR A 66 -13.34 5.69 33.98
N LEU A 67 -14.60 6.13 34.05
CA LEU A 67 -15.25 7.05 33.12
C LEU A 67 -14.28 8.19 32.76
N ARG A 68 -13.41 7.99 31.75
CA ARG A 68 -12.76 9.07 31.05
C ARG A 68 -13.91 9.71 30.30
N GLY A 69 -14.28 10.91 30.73
CA GLY A 69 -15.29 11.71 30.03
C GLY A 69 -14.96 11.71 28.54
N VAL A 70 -16.01 11.70 27.71
CA VAL A 70 -15.91 11.93 26.27
C VAL A 70 -15.09 13.20 26.09
N GLY A 71 -13.82 13.05 25.67
CA GLY A 71 -12.92 14.19 25.48
C GLY A 71 -13.52 15.17 24.48
N ALA A 72 -13.18 16.45 24.61
CA ALA A 72 -13.50 17.39 23.54
C ALA A 72 -12.81 16.94 22.23
N PRO A 73 -13.40 17.21 21.05
CA PRO A 73 -12.72 16.99 19.78
C PRO A 73 -11.38 17.73 19.77
N PRO A 74 -10.34 17.17 19.14
CA PRO A 74 -9.04 17.83 19.07
C PRO A 74 -9.15 19.15 18.32
N THR A 75 -8.46 20.16 18.83
CA THR A 75 -8.27 21.47 18.17
C THR A 75 -6.91 21.58 17.50
N ARG A 76 -6.03 20.59 17.71
CA ARG A 76 -4.73 20.45 17.07
C ARG A 76 -4.51 18.98 16.72
N VAL A 77 -4.03 18.72 15.51
CA VAL A 77 -3.73 17.37 15.01
C VAL A 77 -2.39 17.42 14.30
N GLU A 78 -1.41 16.65 14.77
CA GLU A 78 -0.12 16.52 14.10
C GLU A 78 -0.21 15.49 12.98
N ILE A 79 0.27 15.87 11.80
CA ILE A 79 0.30 15.02 10.61
C ILE A 79 1.71 14.98 10.01
N ALA A 80 2.01 13.88 9.34
CA ALA A 80 3.16 13.77 8.45
C ALA A 80 2.68 13.51 7.03
N LEU A 81 3.41 14.02 6.06
CA LEU A 81 3.22 13.77 4.64
C LEU A 81 4.51 13.21 4.05
N VAL A 82 4.43 12.26 3.13
CA VAL A 82 5.61 11.73 2.42
C VAL A 82 5.54 12.01 0.92
N ALA A 83 6.68 12.39 0.36
CA ALA A 83 6.80 12.72 -1.06
C ALA A 83 7.25 11.53 -1.89
N ASP A 84 6.63 11.36 -3.05
CA ASP A 84 7.20 10.64 -4.16
C ASP A 84 7.81 11.66 -5.13
N LEU A 85 9.08 11.49 -5.46
CA LEU A 85 9.83 12.39 -6.33
C LEU A 85 10.02 11.80 -7.75
N ASP A 86 9.36 10.68 -8.05
CA ASP A 86 9.53 9.88 -9.25
C ASP A 86 11.04 9.66 -9.53
N GLU A 87 11.51 9.88 -10.76
CA GLU A 87 12.93 9.73 -11.12
C GLU A 87 13.86 10.83 -10.54
N GLY A 88 13.30 11.87 -9.91
CA GLY A 88 14.02 12.95 -9.23
C GLY A 88 14.56 12.59 -7.84
N ASN A 89 14.24 11.39 -7.35
CA ASN A 89 14.65 10.85 -6.06
C ASN A 89 16.15 10.49 -5.96
N ARG A 90 16.88 10.37 -7.07
CA ARG A 90 18.30 9.98 -7.02
C ARG A 90 19.17 11.08 -6.39
N VAL A 91 20.04 10.68 -5.47
CA VAL A 91 21.01 11.59 -4.82
C VAL A 91 22.26 11.69 -5.69
N GLU A 92 22.40 12.81 -6.38
CA GLU A 92 23.57 13.13 -7.18
C GLU A 92 24.82 13.33 -6.32
N GLY A 93 25.99 12.97 -6.87
CA GLY A 93 27.28 13.12 -6.18
C GLY A 93 27.55 12.11 -5.06
N SER A 94 26.61 11.22 -4.75
CA SER A 94 26.89 10.07 -3.88
C SER A 94 27.83 9.08 -4.57
N GLY A 95 28.87 8.62 -3.87
CA GLY A 95 29.81 7.61 -4.39
C GLY A 95 29.18 6.22 -4.60
N LYS A 96 27.95 6.01 -4.14
CA LYS A 96 27.15 4.79 -4.31
C LYS A 96 25.71 5.16 -4.65
N PRO A 97 24.96 4.32 -5.37
CA PRO A 97 23.54 4.58 -5.63
C PRO A 97 22.78 4.81 -4.32
N LEU A 98 22.06 5.92 -4.27
CA LEU A 98 21.33 6.41 -3.11
C LEU A 98 20.11 7.18 -3.61
N TRP A 99 18.96 6.93 -2.99
CA TRP A 99 17.69 7.56 -3.33
C TRP A 99 17.12 8.25 -2.09
N ARG A 100 16.30 9.28 -2.31
CA ARG A 100 15.69 10.08 -1.27
C ARG A 100 14.19 10.31 -1.50
N SER A 101 13.50 10.53 -0.39
CA SER A 101 12.14 11.09 -0.31
C SER A 101 12.14 12.24 0.70
N VAL A 102 11.05 12.99 0.77
CA VAL A 102 10.85 14.09 1.74
C VAL A 102 9.67 13.77 2.64
N LEU A 103 9.89 13.87 3.95
CA LEU A 103 8.86 13.82 4.97
C LEU A 103 8.52 15.24 5.43
N GLN A 104 7.32 15.74 5.15
CA GLN A 104 6.85 17.06 5.57
C GLN A 104 5.95 16.92 6.80
N ARG A 105 6.30 17.59 7.90
CA ARG A 105 5.43 17.66 9.09
C ARG A 105 4.48 18.85 9.00
N ALA A 106 3.28 18.71 9.54
CA ALA A 106 2.36 19.83 9.72
C ALA A 106 1.48 19.64 10.95
N THR A 107 0.87 20.73 11.41
CA THR A 107 -0.18 20.69 12.41
C THR A 107 -1.44 21.32 11.85
N LEU A 108 -2.54 20.56 11.85
CA LEU A 108 -3.87 21.10 11.60
C LEU A 108 -4.35 21.80 12.86
N VAL A 109 -4.79 23.05 12.75
CA VAL A 109 -5.18 23.89 13.88
C VAL A 109 -6.59 24.41 13.67
N LYS A 110 -7.46 24.21 14.65
CA LYS A 110 -8.81 24.75 14.68
C LYS A 110 -8.81 26.08 15.43
N ASP A 111 -9.24 27.14 14.78
CA ASP A 111 -9.53 28.40 15.43
C ASP A 111 -10.81 28.26 16.27
N GLU A 112 -10.72 28.44 17.58
CA GLU A 112 -11.87 28.20 18.48
C GLU A 112 -12.98 29.24 18.31
N ALA A 113 -12.67 30.45 17.83
CA ALA A 113 -13.64 31.53 17.67
C ALA A 113 -14.52 31.33 16.42
N SER A 114 -13.91 31.01 15.28
CA SER A 114 -14.58 30.80 14.00
C SER A 114 -14.95 29.34 13.73
N GLY A 115 -14.28 28.39 14.40
CA GLY A 115 -14.38 26.96 14.12
C GLY A 115 -13.64 26.50 12.87
N ALA A 116 -12.98 27.42 12.15
CA ALA A 116 -12.25 27.13 10.92
C ALA A 116 -10.94 26.38 11.20
N TRP A 117 -10.55 25.51 10.27
CA TRP A 117 -9.26 24.81 10.31
C TRP A 117 -8.24 25.51 9.42
N GLY A 118 -6.98 25.48 9.84
CA GLY A 118 -5.83 25.90 9.07
C GLY A 118 -4.65 24.96 9.28
N VAL A 119 -3.53 25.25 8.62
CA VAL A 119 -2.33 24.42 8.62
C VAL A 119 -1.13 25.24 9.06
N GLU A 120 -0.39 24.74 10.05
CA GLU A 120 0.94 25.20 10.43
C GLU A 120 1.98 24.23 9.85
N TRP A 121 2.75 24.67 8.86
CA TRP A 121 3.80 23.84 8.25
C TRP A 121 5.02 23.73 9.18
N GLY A 122 5.43 22.50 9.44
CA GLY A 122 6.60 22.17 10.25
C GLY A 122 7.87 21.96 9.41
N VAL A 123 8.86 21.34 10.05
CA VAL A 123 10.13 20.99 9.40
C VAL A 123 9.91 19.85 8.39
N SER A 124 10.56 19.97 7.23
CA SER A 124 10.71 18.89 6.25
C SER A 124 12.03 18.16 6.51
N THR A 125 12.01 16.83 6.47
CA THR A 125 13.18 15.98 6.66
C THR A 125 13.41 15.11 5.43
N GLU A 126 14.67 14.90 5.06
CA GLU A 126 15.02 13.99 3.97
C GLU A 126 15.12 12.55 4.50
N LEU A 127 14.44 11.62 3.84
CA LEU A 127 14.55 10.18 4.08
C LEU A 127 15.40 9.57 2.98
N GLN A 128 16.35 8.70 3.31
CA GLN A 128 17.26 8.11 2.33
C GLN A 128 17.37 6.59 2.45
N SER A 129 17.56 5.91 1.32
CA SER A 129 17.86 4.48 1.25
C SER A 129 18.72 4.15 0.03
N ALA A 130 19.54 3.11 0.16
CA ALA A 130 20.30 2.55 -0.96
C ALA A 130 19.57 1.37 -1.65
N HIS A 131 18.46 0.91 -1.07
CA HIS A 131 17.63 -0.11 -1.69
C HIS A 131 16.94 0.45 -2.93
N ASN A 132 16.96 -0.34 -3.99
CA ASN A 132 16.37 0.02 -5.28
C ASN A 132 16.06 -1.25 -6.07
N GLU A 133 15.13 -1.12 -7.00
CA GLU A 133 14.82 -2.08 -8.03
C GLU A 133 15.02 -1.39 -9.38
N ALA A 134 15.83 -1.99 -10.26
CA ALA A 134 16.16 -1.43 -11.57
C ALA A 134 16.65 0.03 -11.55
N GLY A 135 17.31 0.47 -10.47
CA GLY A 135 17.84 1.83 -10.35
C GLY A 135 16.83 2.88 -9.85
N ARG A 136 15.67 2.47 -9.32
CA ARG A 136 14.65 3.32 -8.71
C ARG A 136 14.29 2.82 -7.30
N GLY A 137 13.98 3.73 -6.37
CA GLY A 137 13.59 3.41 -5.00
C GLY A 137 13.36 4.68 -4.20
N MET A 138 12.76 4.58 -3.00
CA MET A 138 12.29 5.74 -2.24
C MET A 138 11.23 6.58 -2.96
N GLU A 139 10.43 5.94 -3.82
CA GLU A 139 9.21 6.53 -4.38
C GLU A 139 8.08 6.14 -3.41
N LEU A 140 7.98 6.92 -2.35
CA LEU A 140 7.15 6.58 -1.20
C LEU A 140 5.71 7.04 -1.45
N SER A 141 4.81 6.07 -1.63
CA SER A 141 3.46 6.30 -2.16
C SER A 141 2.33 6.15 -1.13
N GLU A 142 2.65 5.95 0.16
CA GLU A 142 1.67 6.07 1.26
C GLU A 142 2.38 6.14 2.63
N LEU A 143 1.72 6.71 3.63
CA LEU A 143 2.03 6.58 5.06
C LEU A 143 0.91 5.86 5.81
N VAL A 144 1.27 5.00 6.78
CA VAL A 144 0.29 4.34 7.65
C VAL A 144 0.88 4.05 9.02
N VAL A 145 0.12 4.28 10.10
CA VAL A 145 0.50 3.78 11.43
C VAL A 145 -0.04 2.37 11.64
N TRP A 146 0.87 1.42 11.88
CA TRP A 146 0.53 0.03 12.22
C TRP A 146 1.42 -0.47 13.36
N ASP A 147 0.79 -1.12 14.35
CA ASP A 147 1.46 -1.63 15.57
C ASP A 147 2.33 -0.57 16.30
N GLY A 148 1.87 0.69 16.31
CA GLY A 148 2.56 1.79 16.95
C GLY A 148 3.77 2.33 16.18
N GLU A 149 3.99 1.88 14.94
CA GLU A 149 5.05 2.39 14.06
C GLU A 149 4.46 3.13 12.86
N LEU A 150 5.07 4.26 12.49
CA LEU A 150 4.79 4.92 11.21
C LEU A 150 5.52 4.17 10.10
N LEU A 151 4.79 3.74 9.09
CA LEU A 151 5.30 3.01 7.94
C LEU A 151 5.16 3.82 6.66
N ALA A 152 6.08 3.60 5.72
CA ALA A 152 6.01 4.10 4.36
C ALA A 152 6.20 2.96 3.36
N VAL A 153 5.50 2.99 2.23
CA VAL A 153 5.61 1.96 1.18
C VAL A 153 6.28 2.51 -0.07
N ASP A 154 7.24 1.78 -0.62
CA ASP A 154 7.96 2.14 -1.86
C ASP A 154 7.36 1.42 -3.06
N ASP A 155 6.82 2.15 -4.03
CA ASP A 155 6.10 1.60 -5.19
C ASP A 155 7.03 0.93 -6.22
N ARG A 156 8.35 1.08 -6.06
CA ARG A 156 9.34 0.46 -6.96
C ARG A 156 9.80 -0.86 -6.43
N THR A 157 10.23 -0.85 -5.17
CA THR A 157 10.86 -2.02 -4.55
C THR A 157 9.84 -2.94 -3.87
N GLY A 158 8.62 -2.45 -3.63
CA GLY A 158 7.63 -3.13 -2.80
C GLY A 158 8.03 -3.21 -1.33
N ILE A 159 9.08 -2.48 -0.91
CA ILE A 159 9.55 -2.47 0.48
C ILE A 159 8.60 -1.61 1.33
N ILE A 160 8.23 -2.16 2.49
CA ILE A 160 7.56 -1.43 3.56
C ILE A 160 8.64 -1.02 4.57
N TYR A 161 8.85 0.28 4.71
CA TYR A 161 9.81 0.88 5.62
C TYR A 161 9.14 1.31 6.92
N SER A 162 9.82 1.12 8.04
CA SER A 162 9.55 1.86 9.28
C SER A 162 10.20 3.24 9.20
N VAL A 163 9.45 4.30 9.42
CA VAL A 163 9.96 5.67 9.52
C VAL A 163 10.32 5.94 10.98
N LYS A 164 11.59 5.72 11.33
CA LYS A 164 12.10 5.87 12.70
C LYS A 164 12.43 7.33 13.00
N ASP A 165 11.91 7.80 14.13
CA ASP A 165 12.16 9.13 14.68
C ASP A 165 11.80 10.27 13.71
N LEU A 166 11.00 10.00 12.67
CA LEU A 166 10.68 10.92 11.57
C LEU A 166 11.93 11.41 10.78
N GLU A 167 13.03 10.66 10.84
CA GLU A 167 14.32 11.07 10.27
C GLU A 167 15.00 10.02 9.39
N ARG A 168 14.66 8.73 9.56
CA ARG A 168 15.27 7.66 8.76
C ARG A 168 14.28 6.55 8.48
N VAL A 169 14.56 5.80 7.42
CA VAL A 169 13.79 4.61 7.04
C VAL A 169 14.56 3.33 7.35
N VAL A 170 13.84 2.28 7.78
CA VAL A 170 14.37 0.94 8.03
C VAL A 170 13.49 -0.08 7.30
N PRO A 171 14.01 -0.87 6.36
CA PRO A 171 13.21 -1.92 5.70
C PRO A 171 12.67 -2.92 6.72
N LEU A 172 11.36 -3.19 6.70
CA LEU A 172 10.73 -4.20 7.55
C LEU A 172 10.24 -5.40 6.73
N TYR A 173 9.50 -5.12 5.66
CA TYR A 173 8.90 -6.13 4.81
C TYR A 173 9.17 -5.80 3.34
N ILE A 174 9.02 -6.80 2.49
CA ILE A 174 8.95 -6.64 1.03
C ILE A 174 7.71 -7.38 0.53
N THR A 175 7.04 -6.79 -0.45
CA THR A 175 5.82 -7.29 -1.07
C THR A 175 6.03 -7.37 -2.58
N MET A 176 5.68 -8.49 -3.19
CA MET A 176 5.83 -8.72 -4.63
C MET A 176 4.50 -8.49 -5.33
N GLU A 177 4.52 -8.10 -6.60
CA GLU A 177 3.29 -7.85 -7.34
C GLU A 177 2.47 -9.14 -7.60
N GLY A 178 1.18 -8.97 -7.88
CA GLY A 178 0.28 -10.07 -8.19
C GLY A 178 0.02 -10.98 -6.98
N ASP A 179 0.02 -12.28 -7.23
CA ASP A 179 -0.19 -13.32 -6.21
C ASP A 179 1.02 -13.53 -5.28
N GLY A 180 2.11 -12.78 -5.50
CA GLY A 180 3.34 -12.82 -4.72
C GLY A 180 4.41 -13.75 -5.29
N ASP A 181 4.14 -14.54 -6.33
CA ASP A 181 5.12 -15.42 -7.00
C ASP A 181 5.76 -14.73 -8.21
N THR A 182 6.30 -13.53 -7.98
CA THR A 182 6.97 -12.70 -9.00
C THR A 182 8.32 -12.19 -8.47
N ASP A 183 9.22 -11.83 -9.38
CA ASP A 183 10.54 -11.27 -9.05
C ASP A 183 10.56 -9.73 -9.03
N LYS A 184 9.38 -9.10 -9.20
CA LYS A 184 9.19 -7.65 -9.24
C LYS A 184 8.41 -7.15 -8.01
N GLY A 185 8.92 -6.09 -7.39
CA GLY A 185 8.26 -5.43 -6.27
C GLY A 185 6.82 -4.98 -6.59
N GLN A 186 5.94 -5.03 -5.59
CA GLN A 186 4.58 -4.53 -5.72
C GLN A 186 4.60 -3.01 -5.90
N LYS A 187 3.96 -2.52 -6.98
CA LYS A 187 3.62 -1.10 -7.13
C LYS A 187 2.55 -0.72 -6.11
N SER A 188 2.99 -0.35 -4.90
CA SER A 188 2.14 -0.10 -3.74
C SER A 188 1.74 1.37 -3.71
N GLU A 189 0.44 1.62 -3.63
CA GLU A 189 -0.16 2.94 -3.93
C GLU A 189 -1.10 3.40 -2.81
N TRP A 190 -1.44 2.50 -1.88
CA TRP A 190 -2.22 2.80 -0.69
C TRP A 190 -1.98 1.72 0.36
N ALA A 191 -2.22 2.07 1.62
CA ALA A 191 -2.08 1.18 2.74
C ALA A 191 -3.07 1.56 3.85
N THR A 192 -3.57 0.57 4.58
CA THR A 192 -4.48 0.81 5.71
C THR A 192 -4.46 -0.34 6.71
N VAL A 193 -5.07 -0.13 7.88
CA VAL A 193 -5.16 -1.16 8.92
C VAL A 193 -6.60 -1.61 9.10
N LYS A 194 -6.84 -2.90 8.94
CA LYS A 194 -8.14 -3.53 9.21
C LYS A 194 -7.99 -4.72 10.14
N ASP A 195 -8.74 -4.69 11.24
CA ASP A 195 -8.80 -5.74 12.25
C ASP A 195 -7.40 -6.22 12.71
N GLY A 196 -6.49 -5.26 12.89
CA GLY A 196 -5.11 -5.49 13.34
C GLY A 196 -4.12 -5.91 12.25
N LYS A 197 -4.55 -6.09 11.00
CA LYS A 197 -3.69 -6.42 9.86
C LYS A 197 -3.41 -5.21 9.00
N LEU A 198 -2.20 -5.13 8.46
CA LEU A 198 -1.82 -4.14 7.47
C LEU A 198 -2.21 -4.64 6.08
N TYR A 199 -2.97 -3.82 5.35
CA TYR A 199 -3.33 -4.02 3.95
C TYR A 199 -2.50 -3.05 3.13
N VAL A 200 -1.84 -3.53 2.07
CA VAL A 200 -1.04 -2.73 1.13
C VAL A 200 -1.45 -3.11 -0.27
N GLY A 201 -2.06 -2.19 -1.00
CA GLY A 201 -2.59 -2.47 -2.34
C GLY A 201 -1.91 -1.68 -3.42
N SER A 202 -2.09 -2.16 -4.64
CA SER A 202 -1.73 -1.46 -5.87
C SER A 202 -2.91 -0.64 -6.41
N PHE A 203 -2.74 0.00 -7.57
CA PHE A 203 -3.65 1.02 -8.08
C PHE A 203 -4.98 0.50 -8.67
N GLY A 204 -5.24 -0.81 -8.64
CA GLY A 204 -6.59 -1.36 -8.84
C GLY A 204 -7.12 -1.32 -10.27
N LYS A 205 -6.23 -1.40 -11.28
CA LYS A 205 -6.62 -1.69 -12.67
C LYS A 205 -5.66 -2.64 -13.39
N GLU A 206 -6.15 -3.20 -14.48
CA GLU A 206 -5.39 -3.99 -15.43
C GLU A 206 -4.18 -3.21 -15.95
N TYR A 207 -3.06 -3.93 -16.15
CA TYR A 207 -1.95 -3.38 -16.91
C TYR A 207 -2.27 -3.51 -18.39
N VAL A 208 -2.31 -2.39 -19.09
CA VAL A 208 -2.67 -2.31 -20.51
C VAL A 208 -1.45 -1.95 -21.33
N ASN A 209 -1.22 -2.68 -22.43
CA ASN A 209 -0.20 -2.33 -23.40
C ASN A 209 -0.62 -1.06 -24.16
N ALA A 210 0.14 0.02 -24.00
CA ALA A 210 -0.16 1.30 -24.63
C ALA A 210 -0.17 1.24 -26.16
N ALA A 211 0.51 0.27 -26.79
CA ALA A 211 0.61 0.18 -28.25
C ALA A 211 -0.65 -0.39 -28.92
N ASP A 212 -1.34 -1.34 -28.27
CA ASP A 212 -2.46 -2.07 -28.87
C ASP A 212 -3.71 -2.16 -27.96
N GLY A 213 -3.64 -1.64 -26.74
CA GLY A 213 -4.74 -1.65 -25.77
C GLY A 213 -5.01 -3.00 -25.12
N THR A 214 -4.16 -4.01 -25.34
CA THR A 214 -4.35 -5.35 -24.77
C THR A 214 -3.99 -5.39 -23.29
N VAL A 215 -4.76 -6.13 -22.49
CA VAL A 215 -4.43 -6.41 -21.10
C VAL A 215 -3.27 -7.41 -21.05
N THR A 216 -2.16 -7.03 -20.42
CA THR A 216 -0.97 -7.90 -20.30
C THR A 216 -0.99 -8.72 -19.02
N ASN A 217 -1.48 -8.14 -17.92
CA ASN A 217 -1.67 -8.80 -16.63
C ASN A 217 -2.65 -8.02 -15.73
N THR A 218 -2.98 -8.60 -14.58
CA THR A 218 -3.85 -8.01 -13.55
C THR A 218 -3.14 -7.86 -12.20
N ASN A 219 -1.81 -7.77 -12.19
CA ASN A 219 -1.01 -7.77 -10.95
C ASN A 219 -1.38 -6.59 -10.03
N ASN A 220 -1.79 -5.45 -10.59
CA ASN A 220 -2.19 -4.27 -9.82
C ASN A 220 -3.60 -4.40 -9.19
N MET A 221 -4.30 -5.52 -9.42
CA MET A 221 -5.58 -5.84 -8.77
C MET A 221 -5.40 -6.60 -7.45
N TRP A 222 -4.16 -6.89 -7.05
CA TRP A 222 -3.86 -7.66 -5.85
C TRP A 222 -3.52 -6.75 -4.66
N VAL A 223 -3.78 -7.26 -3.46
CA VAL A 223 -3.50 -6.60 -2.19
C VAL A 223 -2.72 -7.54 -1.28
N THR A 224 -1.59 -7.07 -0.78
CA THR A 224 -0.81 -7.79 0.23
C THR A 224 -1.39 -7.51 1.62
N VAL A 225 -1.65 -8.57 2.39
CA VAL A 225 -2.13 -8.48 3.78
C VAL A 225 -1.07 -9.05 4.71
N VAL A 226 -0.55 -8.19 5.60
CA VAL A 226 0.46 -8.54 6.60
C VAL A 226 -0.22 -8.72 7.96
N SER A 227 -0.03 -9.90 8.55
CA SER A 227 -0.53 -10.21 9.90
C SER A 227 0.45 -9.72 10.98
N PRO A 228 0.01 -9.55 12.24
CA PRO A 228 0.89 -9.09 13.34
C PRO A 228 2.14 -9.95 13.58
N ASP A 229 2.12 -11.22 13.17
CA ASP A 229 3.27 -12.12 13.24
C ASP A 229 4.26 -11.97 12.07
N GLY A 230 4.00 -11.03 11.16
CA GLY A 230 4.79 -10.77 9.95
C GLY A 230 4.49 -11.70 8.77
N SER A 231 3.56 -12.64 8.93
CA SER A 231 3.12 -13.50 7.81
C SER A 231 2.33 -12.68 6.78
N LYS A 232 2.48 -13.06 5.50
CA LYS A 232 1.86 -12.36 4.37
C LYS A 232 0.96 -13.29 3.58
N VAL A 233 -0.16 -12.75 3.11
CA VAL A 233 -1.00 -13.36 2.07
C VAL A 233 -1.28 -12.32 0.99
N HIS A 234 -1.48 -12.77 -0.25
CA HIS A 234 -1.86 -11.93 -1.38
C HIS A 234 -3.33 -12.22 -1.73
N GLU A 235 -4.16 -11.20 -1.71
CA GLU A 235 -5.59 -11.30 -1.99
C GLU A 235 -5.90 -10.71 -3.37
N ASP A 236 -6.56 -11.48 -4.23
CA ASP A 236 -7.14 -10.96 -5.47
C ASP A 236 -8.36 -10.09 -5.14
N TRP A 237 -8.25 -8.80 -5.44
CA TRP A 237 -9.31 -7.80 -5.21
C TRP A 237 -10.08 -7.43 -6.48
N THR A 238 -9.93 -8.18 -7.58
CA THR A 238 -10.60 -7.92 -8.86
C THR A 238 -12.10 -7.64 -8.69
N THR A 239 -12.82 -8.52 -8.01
CA THR A 239 -14.27 -8.38 -7.79
C THR A 239 -14.65 -7.17 -6.92
N ARG A 240 -13.77 -6.75 -6.00
CA ARG A 240 -13.98 -5.56 -5.16
C ARG A 240 -13.80 -4.28 -5.97
N TYR A 241 -12.75 -4.23 -6.80
CA TYR A 241 -12.53 -3.11 -7.72
C TYR A 241 -13.65 -3.01 -8.77
N ASP A 242 -14.16 -4.14 -9.27
CA ASP A 242 -15.31 -4.16 -10.18
C ASP A 242 -16.58 -3.62 -9.53
N ALA A 243 -16.83 -3.91 -8.25
CA ALA A 243 -17.96 -3.35 -7.52
C ALA A 243 -17.88 -1.81 -7.42
N LEU A 244 -16.68 -1.26 -7.21
CA LEU A 244 -16.44 0.19 -7.25
C LEU A 244 -16.71 0.76 -8.66
N ARG A 245 -16.19 0.10 -9.71
CA ARG A 245 -16.39 0.50 -11.11
C ARG A 245 -17.86 0.47 -11.53
N ALA A 246 -18.64 -0.46 -11.00
CA ALA A 246 -20.05 -0.59 -11.33
C ALA A 246 -20.86 0.66 -10.92
N VAL A 247 -20.58 1.22 -9.73
CA VAL A 247 -21.30 2.40 -9.22
C VAL A 247 -20.82 3.72 -9.83
N THR A 248 -19.62 3.74 -10.39
CA THR A 248 -19.07 4.89 -11.13
C THR A 248 -19.28 4.79 -12.64
N HIS A 249 -19.85 3.69 -13.12
CA HIS A 249 -20.06 3.39 -14.54
C HIS A 249 -18.76 3.37 -15.36
N THR A 250 -17.66 2.92 -14.74
CA THR A 250 -16.32 2.84 -15.33
C THR A 250 -15.89 1.39 -15.51
N ALA A 251 -16.81 0.52 -15.94
CA ALA A 251 -16.47 -0.84 -16.34
C ALA A 251 -15.51 -0.81 -17.53
N TYR A 252 -14.66 -1.83 -17.65
CA TYR A 252 -13.70 -1.94 -18.75
C TYR A 252 -14.41 -1.75 -20.12
N PRO A 253 -13.87 -0.93 -21.04
CA PRO A 253 -12.52 -0.35 -21.04
C PRO A 253 -12.35 0.95 -20.23
N GLY A 254 -13.42 1.48 -19.62
CA GLY A 254 -13.29 2.50 -18.58
C GLY A 254 -12.49 1.96 -17.38
N TYR A 255 -12.06 2.86 -16.50
CA TYR A 255 -11.17 2.49 -15.40
C TYR A 255 -11.25 3.46 -14.22
N MET A 256 -10.66 3.01 -13.12
CA MET A 256 -10.33 3.82 -11.95
C MET A 256 -8.88 3.56 -11.56
N ILE A 257 -8.23 4.54 -10.95
CA ILE A 257 -6.91 4.42 -10.32
C ILE A 257 -7.08 4.77 -8.84
N GLN A 258 -6.58 3.92 -7.96
CA GLN A 258 -6.73 4.03 -6.52
C GLN A 258 -5.38 4.33 -5.87
N GLU A 259 -5.28 5.47 -5.18
CA GLU A 259 -4.12 5.85 -4.36
C GLU A 259 -4.55 6.25 -2.93
N ALA A 260 -5.86 6.21 -2.63
CA ALA A 260 -6.35 6.52 -1.29
C ALA A 260 -7.50 5.57 -0.94
N ILE A 261 -7.16 4.50 -0.22
CA ILE A 261 -8.12 3.53 0.34
C ILE A 261 -7.80 3.33 1.80
N LEU A 262 -8.81 3.53 2.66
CA LEU A 262 -8.70 3.28 4.08
C LEU A 262 -9.88 2.50 4.64
N TRP A 263 -9.61 1.68 5.66
CA TRP A 263 -10.64 1.05 6.47
C TRP A 263 -10.98 1.91 7.68
N SER A 264 -12.23 2.37 7.77
CA SER A 264 -12.72 3.04 8.97
C SER A 264 -13.22 2.02 9.97
N ALA A 265 -12.48 1.83 11.07
CA ALA A 265 -12.88 0.92 12.14
C ALA A 265 -14.17 1.37 12.84
N SER A 266 -14.38 2.69 12.97
CA SER A 266 -15.56 3.27 13.62
C SER A 266 -16.84 3.12 12.79
N LEU A 267 -16.72 3.23 11.46
CA LEU A 267 -17.84 3.03 10.53
C LEU A 267 -18.04 1.55 10.14
N ARG A 268 -17.01 0.72 10.28
CA ARG A 268 -16.89 -0.61 9.65
C ARG A 268 -17.15 -0.56 8.14
N LYS A 269 -16.52 0.41 7.49
CA LYS A 269 -16.66 0.67 6.05
C LYS A 269 -15.29 0.91 5.44
N TRP A 270 -15.16 0.52 4.17
CA TRP A 270 -14.07 0.99 3.32
C TRP A 270 -14.42 2.38 2.80
N LEU A 271 -13.45 3.29 2.87
CA LEU A 271 -13.51 4.63 2.31
C LEU A 271 -12.50 4.67 1.17
N VAL A 272 -12.98 4.94 -0.04
CA VAL A 272 -12.17 4.92 -1.26
C VAL A 272 -12.29 6.28 -1.94
N LEU A 273 -11.16 6.96 -2.11
CA LEU A 273 -11.02 8.25 -2.77
C LEU A 273 -10.16 8.03 -4.02
N PRO A 274 -10.76 7.76 -5.19
CA PRO A 274 -10.00 7.41 -6.38
C PRO A 274 -9.12 8.57 -6.83
N ARG A 275 -7.89 8.32 -7.28
CA ARG A 275 -7.09 9.33 -7.98
C ARG A 275 -7.76 9.70 -9.29
N ARG A 276 -8.11 8.67 -10.07
CA ARG A 276 -8.66 8.82 -11.42
C ARG A 276 -9.96 8.06 -11.60
N VAL A 277 -10.89 8.64 -12.37
CA VAL A 277 -12.16 8.03 -12.76
C VAL A 277 -12.44 8.35 -14.22
N SER A 278 -12.53 7.32 -15.08
CA SER A 278 -12.76 7.50 -16.52
C SER A 278 -13.70 6.44 -17.08
N THR A 279 -14.65 6.86 -17.89
CA THR A 279 -15.48 5.97 -18.72
C THR A 279 -14.83 5.64 -20.06
N GLU A 280 -13.74 6.32 -20.41
CA GLU A 280 -12.95 6.11 -21.62
C GLU A 280 -11.77 5.18 -21.37
N PRO A 281 -11.26 4.48 -22.41
CA PRO A 281 -10.04 3.67 -22.31
C PRO A 281 -8.84 4.43 -21.76
N TYR A 282 -7.99 3.72 -21.02
CA TYR A 282 -6.75 4.28 -20.47
C TYR A 282 -5.82 4.79 -21.57
N ASN A 283 -5.28 5.99 -21.34
CA ASN A 283 -4.26 6.63 -22.15
C ASN A 283 -3.43 7.54 -21.24
N ASP A 284 -2.11 7.37 -21.23
CA ASP A 284 -1.22 8.06 -20.27
C ASP A 284 -1.42 9.59 -20.27
N VAL A 285 -1.54 10.20 -21.44
CA VAL A 285 -1.68 11.66 -21.58
C VAL A 285 -3.07 12.14 -21.16
N ALA A 286 -4.11 11.39 -21.53
CA ALA A 286 -5.48 11.75 -21.15
C ALA A 286 -5.73 11.53 -19.65
N ASP A 287 -5.03 10.57 -19.03
CA ASP A 287 -5.17 10.21 -17.62
C ASP A 287 -4.84 11.36 -16.68
N GLU A 288 -3.86 12.20 -17.04
CA GLU A 288 -3.47 13.41 -16.29
C GLU A 288 -4.67 14.31 -15.97
N LYS A 289 -5.73 14.26 -16.79
CA LYS A 289 -6.97 15.05 -16.65
C LYS A 289 -8.19 14.23 -16.22
N ARG A 290 -8.00 13.03 -15.67
CA ARG A 290 -9.08 12.16 -15.15
C ARG A 290 -9.24 12.21 -13.63
N GLY A 291 -8.81 13.31 -13.01
CA GLY A 291 -8.94 13.57 -11.58
C GLY A 291 -10.36 13.34 -11.04
N SER A 292 -10.45 13.21 -9.73
CA SER A 292 -11.66 12.77 -9.04
C SER A 292 -12.12 13.77 -7.99
N ASN A 293 -13.42 13.76 -7.72
CA ASN A 293 -14.06 14.53 -6.67
C ASN A 293 -15.00 13.70 -5.79
N ILE A 294 -14.87 12.38 -5.85
CA ILE A 294 -15.80 11.44 -5.21
C ILE A 294 -15.14 10.66 -4.08
N LEU A 295 -15.96 10.33 -3.08
CA LEU A 295 -15.72 9.32 -2.06
C LEU A 295 -16.68 8.16 -2.33
N LEU A 296 -16.17 6.94 -2.35
CA LEU A 296 -16.96 5.71 -2.33
C LEU A 296 -16.91 5.11 -0.93
N VAL A 297 -18.08 4.85 -0.36
CA VAL A 297 -18.22 4.23 0.97
C VAL A 297 -18.77 2.82 0.75
N ALA A 298 -17.95 1.81 1.00
CA ALA A 298 -18.30 0.41 0.74
C ALA A 298 -18.46 -0.40 2.03
N SER A 299 -19.42 -1.33 2.05
CA SER A 299 -19.50 -2.39 3.06
C SER A 299 -18.23 -3.23 3.10
N GLU A 300 -18.01 -3.93 4.21
CA GLU A 300 -16.83 -4.78 4.40
C GLU A 300 -16.61 -5.80 3.28
N ASP A 301 -17.69 -6.30 2.69
CA ASP A 301 -17.73 -7.27 1.60
C ASP A 301 -17.96 -6.64 0.21
N PHE A 302 -17.98 -5.30 0.11
CA PHE A 302 -18.26 -4.53 -1.11
C PHE A 302 -19.63 -4.81 -1.77
N SER A 303 -20.56 -5.47 -1.08
CA SER A 303 -21.91 -5.72 -1.58
C SER A 303 -22.78 -4.46 -1.65
N ASP A 304 -22.46 -3.44 -0.85
CA ASP A 304 -23.11 -2.13 -0.84
C ASP A 304 -22.04 -1.05 -0.99
N VAL A 305 -22.11 -0.27 -2.06
CA VAL A 305 -21.19 0.84 -2.35
C VAL A 305 -21.99 2.10 -2.61
N LYS A 306 -21.76 3.13 -1.79
CA LYS A 306 -22.37 4.45 -1.94
C LYS A 306 -21.36 5.43 -2.55
N ARG A 307 -21.78 6.16 -3.58
CA ARG A 307 -21.03 7.29 -4.14
C ARG A 307 -21.44 8.60 -3.47
N VAL A 308 -20.45 9.43 -3.09
CA VAL A 308 -20.62 10.76 -2.51
C VAL A 308 -19.70 11.73 -3.25
N GLU A 309 -20.20 12.87 -3.69
CA GLU A 309 -19.35 13.95 -4.19
C GLU A 309 -18.87 14.79 -3.01
N VAL A 310 -17.56 14.97 -2.86
CA VAL A 310 -16.94 15.58 -1.66
C VAL A 310 -16.20 16.88 -1.97
N THR A 311 -15.86 17.13 -3.24
CA THR A 311 -15.19 18.36 -3.69
C THR A 311 -15.71 18.80 -5.06
N THR A 312 -15.27 19.97 -5.52
CA THR A 312 -15.38 20.35 -6.93
C THR A 312 -14.37 19.57 -7.76
N LEU A 313 -14.82 19.07 -8.92
CA LEU A 313 -13.95 18.42 -9.89
C LEU A 313 -12.97 19.43 -10.50
N ILE A 314 -11.69 19.14 -10.31
CA ILE A 314 -10.57 19.80 -11.00
C ILE A 314 -9.88 18.67 -11.77
N PRO A 315 -9.95 18.63 -13.12
CA PRO A 315 -9.50 17.48 -13.91
C PRO A 315 -8.07 17.02 -13.62
N GLU A 316 -7.17 17.94 -13.34
CA GLU A 316 -5.76 17.66 -13.08
C GLU A 316 -5.49 17.07 -11.70
N ARG A 317 -6.41 17.27 -10.73
CA ARG A 317 -6.22 16.89 -9.32
C ARG A 317 -6.87 15.54 -9.01
N GLY A 318 -6.06 14.57 -8.64
CA GLY A 318 -6.49 13.26 -8.14
C GLY A 318 -6.18 13.10 -6.66
N PHE A 319 -7.02 12.38 -5.91
CA PHE A 319 -6.68 11.98 -4.54
C PHE A 319 -5.45 11.08 -4.53
N SER A 320 -4.49 11.40 -3.65
CA SER A 320 -3.22 10.67 -3.54
C SER A 320 -3.02 10.02 -2.17
N SER A 321 -3.75 10.42 -1.12
CA SER A 321 -3.80 9.73 0.18
C SER A 321 -4.88 10.36 1.07
N ALA A 322 -5.31 9.64 2.11
CA ALA A 322 -6.19 10.17 3.14
C ALA A 322 -6.04 9.46 4.50
N ALA A 323 -6.24 10.22 5.57
CA ALA A 323 -6.27 9.73 6.96
C ALA A 323 -7.55 10.18 7.68
N GLU A 324 -8.05 9.38 8.62
CA GLU A 324 -9.20 9.78 9.44
C GLU A 324 -8.82 10.92 10.39
N MET A 325 -9.66 11.95 10.48
CA MET A 325 -9.51 12.93 11.56
C MET A 325 -9.75 12.25 12.91
N PRO A 326 -8.90 12.48 13.92
CA PRO A 326 -9.08 11.89 15.24
C PRO A 326 -10.38 12.38 15.88
N VAL A 327 -11.11 11.43 16.47
CA VAL A 327 -12.35 11.69 17.19
C VAL A 327 -12.26 11.25 18.65
N PRO A 328 -13.07 11.84 19.55
CA PRO A 328 -13.15 11.37 20.93
C PRO A 328 -13.46 9.86 21.02
N TYR A 329 -12.99 9.20 22.07
CA TYR A 329 -13.21 7.78 22.26
C TYR A 329 -14.70 7.40 22.19
N GLY A 330 -15.03 6.43 21.34
CA GLY A 330 -16.39 5.95 21.11
C GLY A 330 -17.21 6.81 20.13
N ALA A 331 -16.68 7.92 19.63
CA ALA A 331 -17.29 8.66 18.54
C ALA A 331 -16.96 8.00 17.19
N VAL A 332 -17.77 8.32 16.19
CA VAL A 332 -17.58 7.89 14.81
C VAL A 332 -16.91 9.02 14.04
N THR A 333 -15.97 8.69 13.16
CA THR A 333 -15.38 9.72 12.29
C THR A 333 -16.44 10.36 11.41
N SER A 334 -16.25 11.63 11.10
CA SER A 334 -17.08 12.36 10.12
C SER A 334 -16.23 13.10 9.09
N ALA A 335 -14.90 13.02 9.19
CA ALA A 335 -14.00 13.83 8.40
C ALA A 335 -12.68 13.11 8.10
N LEU A 336 -12.12 13.43 6.94
CA LEU A 336 -10.82 12.95 6.50
C LEU A 336 -9.89 14.12 6.27
N VAL A 337 -8.61 13.94 6.57
CA VAL A 337 -7.52 14.72 5.99
C VAL A 337 -7.20 14.09 4.64
N CYS A 338 -7.19 14.87 3.57
CA CYS A 338 -6.99 14.36 2.22
C CYS A 338 -5.88 15.12 1.50
N LEU A 339 -5.06 14.39 0.75
CA LEU A 339 -4.17 14.93 -0.27
C LEU A 339 -4.79 14.77 -1.65
N ARG A 340 -4.67 15.82 -2.46
CA ARG A 340 -4.80 15.71 -3.92
C ARG A 340 -3.54 16.19 -4.60
N SER A 341 -2.94 15.39 -5.45
CA SER A 341 -1.80 15.79 -6.26
C SER A 341 -2.20 16.06 -7.71
N ALA A 342 -1.45 16.93 -8.36
CA ALA A 342 -1.58 17.26 -9.77
C ALA A 342 -0.20 17.33 -10.42
N GLU A 343 -0.11 16.79 -11.62
CA GLU A 343 1.07 16.87 -12.47
C GLU A 343 0.80 17.94 -13.53
N ASN A 344 1.71 18.91 -13.65
CA ASN A 344 1.62 19.96 -14.66
C ASN A 344 2.78 19.80 -15.66
N ALA A 345 2.54 19.03 -16.72
CA ALA A 345 3.52 18.80 -17.77
C ALA A 345 4.02 20.10 -18.44
N GLU A 346 3.18 21.14 -18.55
CA GLU A 346 3.57 22.43 -19.16
C GLU A 346 4.58 23.20 -18.30
N LYS A 347 4.42 23.15 -16.97
CA LYS A 347 5.30 23.84 -16.02
C LYS A 347 6.45 22.96 -15.53
N GLY A 348 6.38 21.65 -15.76
CA GLY A 348 7.28 20.67 -15.17
C GLY A 348 7.19 20.66 -13.64
N THR A 349 6.02 20.96 -13.07
CA THR A 349 5.79 20.99 -11.63
C THR A 349 4.84 19.88 -11.21
N GLN A 350 4.98 19.45 -9.96
CA GLN A 350 4.03 18.61 -9.27
C GLN A 350 3.54 19.40 -8.07
N ASP A 351 2.23 19.51 -7.91
CA ASP A 351 1.65 20.30 -6.83
C ASP A 351 0.74 19.39 -6.00
N THR A 352 0.80 19.54 -4.68
CA THR A 352 -0.09 18.79 -3.77
C THR A 352 -0.91 19.75 -2.94
N TYR A 353 -2.16 19.37 -2.67
CA TYR A 353 -3.13 20.16 -1.94
C TYR A 353 -3.67 19.35 -0.76
N LEU A 354 -3.60 19.94 0.42
CA LEU A 354 -4.12 19.38 1.68
C LEU A 354 -5.49 19.98 1.97
N SER A 355 -6.46 19.14 2.35
CA SER A 355 -7.81 19.58 2.73
C SER A 355 -8.37 18.72 3.86
N ILE A 356 -9.45 19.19 4.49
CA ILE A 356 -10.27 18.38 5.41
C ILE A 356 -11.66 18.26 4.79
N LEU A 357 -12.11 17.05 4.53
CA LEU A 357 -13.37 16.77 3.86
C LEU A 357 -14.38 16.10 4.80
N ALA A 358 -15.63 16.53 4.74
CA ALA A 358 -16.73 15.83 5.39
C ALA A 358 -17.12 14.57 4.59
N LEU A 359 -17.41 13.48 5.29
CA LEU A 359 -17.78 12.20 4.68
C LEU A 359 -19.20 12.19 4.06
N ASP A 360 -20.05 13.12 4.46
CA ASP A 360 -21.45 13.20 4.04
C ASP A 360 -21.67 14.00 2.74
N GLY A 361 -20.62 14.62 2.20
CA GLY A 361 -20.69 15.46 1.03
C GLY A 361 -21.15 16.89 1.30
N SER A 362 -21.13 17.36 2.55
CA SER A 362 -21.43 18.77 2.88
C SER A 362 -20.39 19.77 2.32
N GLY A 363 -19.32 19.26 1.71
CA GLY A 363 -18.20 20.03 1.18
C GLY A 363 -16.98 20.02 2.11
N PRO A 364 -15.93 20.77 1.75
CA PRO A 364 -14.70 20.84 2.55
C PRO A 364 -14.95 21.55 3.89
N ILE A 365 -14.52 20.91 4.98
CA ILE A 365 -14.40 21.52 6.31
C ILE A 365 -13.22 22.50 6.32
N MET A 366 -12.14 22.14 5.61
CA MET A 366 -11.01 23.01 5.30
C MET A 366 -10.80 22.97 3.79
N ALA A 367 -10.83 24.15 3.16
CA ALA A 367 -10.50 24.27 1.74
C ALA A 367 -9.06 23.84 1.47
N GLU A 368 -8.76 23.58 0.20
CA GLU A 368 -7.42 23.16 -0.21
C GLU A 368 -6.37 24.23 0.10
N VAL A 369 -5.31 23.79 0.77
CA VAL A 369 -4.08 24.56 1.01
C VAL A 369 -2.94 23.85 0.30
N GLU A 370 -2.19 24.57 -0.52
CA GLU A 370 -1.03 24.02 -1.22
C GLU A 370 0.04 23.59 -0.23
N VAL A 371 0.54 22.36 -0.40
CA VAL A 371 1.67 21.81 0.36
C VAL A 371 2.95 22.46 -0.17
N PRO A 372 3.81 23.02 0.69
CA PRO A 372 5.02 23.70 0.25
C PRO A 372 6.00 22.76 -0.45
N GLY A 373 6.71 23.28 -1.45
CA GLY A 373 7.86 22.62 -2.08
C GLY A 373 7.65 22.14 -3.51
N HIS A 374 6.45 22.26 -4.09
CA HIS A 374 6.15 21.83 -5.47
C HIS A 374 6.59 20.38 -5.74
N MET A 375 6.16 19.49 -4.85
CA MET A 375 6.38 18.04 -4.94
C MET A 375 5.06 17.28 -4.85
N LYS A 376 5.05 16.07 -5.39
CA LYS A 376 3.96 15.11 -5.25
C LYS A 376 4.04 14.45 -3.87
N PHE A 377 3.11 14.76 -2.98
CA PHE A 377 2.94 14.05 -1.71
C PHE A 377 1.84 13.01 -1.87
N GLU A 378 2.18 11.77 -1.57
CA GLU A 378 1.35 10.57 -1.82
C GLU A 378 1.08 9.79 -0.53
N GLY A 379 1.51 10.26 0.62
CA GLY A 379 1.06 9.73 1.89
C GLY A 379 0.75 10.82 2.90
N VAL A 380 -0.32 10.65 3.67
CA VAL A 380 -0.64 11.47 4.84
C VAL A 380 -1.07 10.57 5.99
N GLU A 381 -0.56 10.84 7.18
CA GLU A 381 -0.97 10.10 8.37
C GLU A 381 -1.00 11.02 9.60
N VAL A 382 -1.93 10.74 10.51
CA VAL A 382 -2.03 11.39 11.82
C VAL A 382 -1.02 10.76 12.77
N ILE A 383 -0.11 11.58 13.29
CA ILE A 383 1.03 11.13 14.11
C ILE A 383 1.00 11.62 15.56
N GLY A 384 0.06 12.50 15.94
CA GLY A 384 -0.01 13.08 17.29
C GLY A 384 -1.25 13.89 17.59
#